data_AF-A0A9E0LUH2-F1
#
_entry.id   AF-A0A9E0LUH2-F1
#
_cell.length_a   1.000
_cell.length_b   1.000
_cell.length_c   1.000
_cell.angle_alpha   90.00
_cell.angle_beta   90.00
_cell.angle_gamma   90.00
#
_symmetry.space_group_name_H-M   'P 1'
#
loop_
_entity.id
_entity.type
_entity.pdbx_description
1 polymer ?
#
loop_
_entity_poly.entity_id
_entity_poly.type
_entity_poly.pdbx_seq_one_letter_code
_entity_poly.pdbx_strand_id
1 'polypeptide(L)'
;DHVRARRAQKRSAPDDPPPVADESAIRDVELLDLDRALSALAETHPRQARVVEMRYFADLDVDEVAHCLNVSAPTIKRDWQFARAWLNAELQDRRTLP
;
A
#
# COMPACT_ATOMS: atom_id res chain seq x y z
N ASP A 1 14.95 -9.33 -20.07
CA ASP A 1 16.39 -9.60 -19.88
C ASP A 1 16.98 -9.05 -18.57
N HIS A 2 16.31 -9.11 -17.40
CA HIS A 2 16.99 -8.80 -16.12
C HIS A 2 16.29 -9.48 -14.92
N VAL A 3 16.48 -10.79 -14.75
CA VAL A 3 16.16 -11.47 -13.49
C VAL A 3 17.25 -12.51 -13.21
N ARG A 4 17.79 -12.49 -11.98
CA ARG A 4 18.70 -13.46 -11.33
C ARG A 4 20.15 -13.01 -11.22
N ALA A 5 20.51 -12.51 -10.04
CA ALA A 5 21.70 -12.99 -9.32
C ALA A 5 21.75 -12.39 -7.91
N ARG A 6 21.11 -13.06 -6.95
CA ARG A 6 21.50 -12.95 -5.54
C ARG A 6 21.29 -14.29 -4.87
N ARG A 7 22.39 -14.94 -4.48
CA ARG A 7 22.58 -15.67 -3.22
C ARG A 7 23.79 -16.59 -3.34
N ALA A 8 24.93 -16.14 -2.84
CA ALA A 8 25.91 -17.02 -2.23
C ALA A 8 26.79 -16.20 -1.28
N GLN A 9 27.04 -16.77 -0.10
CA GLN A 9 27.89 -16.28 1.00
C GLN A 9 27.25 -15.16 1.85
N LYS A 10 27.12 -15.31 3.16
CA LYS A 10 28.05 -15.95 4.09
C LYS A 10 27.30 -16.36 5.37
N ARG A 11 27.51 -17.60 5.79
CA ARG A 11 27.17 -18.14 7.12
C ARG A 11 28.35 -17.83 8.04
N SER A 12 28.11 -17.28 9.23
CA SER A 12 28.86 -17.52 10.48
C SER A 12 28.17 -16.77 11.63
N ALA A 13 27.78 -17.51 12.67
CA ALA A 13 27.06 -17.10 13.88
C ALA A 13 28.03 -16.55 14.97
N PRO A 14 27.64 -16.39 16.25
CA PRO A 14 26.34 -16.03 16.85
C PRO A 14 26.50 -14.75 17.73
N ASP A 15 25.49 -13.91 17.79
CA ASP A 15 25.34 -13.00 18.93
C ASP A 15 23.86 -12.79 19.17
N ASP A 16 23.50 -12.84 20.45
CA ASP A 16 22.16 -12.73 21.00
C ASP A 16 21.35 -11.70 20.19
N PRO A 17 20.32 -12.11 19.43
CA PRO A 17 19.53 -11.13 18.72
C PRO A 17 18.95 -10.20 19.80
N PRO A 18 18.95 -8.87 19.60
CA PRO A 18 18.10 -8.01 20.42
C PRO A 18 16.68 -8.59 20.39
N PRO A 19 15.73 -8.18 21.26
CA PRO A 19 14.32 -8.45 20.98
C PRO A 19 14.00 -7.80 19.63
N VAL A 20 14.21 -8.54 18.55
CA VAL A 20 13.72 -8.29 17.22
C VAL A 20 12.24 -8.50 17.45
N ALA A 21 11.55 -7.40 17.76
CA ALA A 21 10.18 -7.28 17.36
C ALA A 21 10.17 -7.77 15.92
N ASP A 22 9.56 -8.94 15.74
CA ASP A 22 9.70 -9.72 14.52
C ASP A 22 9.38 -8.79 13.36
N GLU A 23 10.39 -8.46 12.55
CA GLU A 23 10.20 -7.53 11.43
C GLU A 23 9.11 -8.03 10.49
N SER A 24 8.86 -9.35 10.48
CA SER A 24 7.70 -9.95 9.83
C SER A 24 6.40 -9.52 10.49
N ALA A 25 6.27 -9.66 11.81
CA ALA A 25 5.08 -9.23 12.55
C ALA A 25 4.81 -7.72 12.42
N ILE A 26 5.85 -6.88 12.39
CA ILE A 26 5.69 -5.44 12.17
C ILE A 26 5.14 -5.15 10.76
N ARG A 27 5.66 -5.85 9.74
CA ARG A 27 5.16 -5.73 8.36
C ARG A 27 3.74 -6.27 8.22
N ASP A 28 3.40 -7.35 8.92
CA ASP A 28 2.06 -7.93 8.92
C ASP A 28 1.04 -6.98 9.57
N VAL A 29 1.42 -6.29 10.66
CA VAL A 29 0.61 -5.24 11.29
C VAL A 29 0.43 -4.05 10.35
N GLU A 30 1.50 -3.56 9.72
CA GLU A 30 1.42 -2.43 8.78
C GLU A 30 0.57 -2.77 7.54
N LEU A 31 0.62 -4.02 7.07
CA LEU A 31 -0.23 -4.51 5.99
C LEU A 31 -1.71 -4.63 6.43
N LEU A 32 -1.96 -5.11 7.65
CA LEU A 32 -3.32 -5.21 8.20
C LEU A 32 -3.95 -3.83 8.42
N ASP A 33 -3.15 -2.86 8.85
CA ASP A 33 -3.60 -1.47 9.01
C ASP A 33 -3.90 -0.82 7.66
N LEU A 34 -3.09 -1.11 6.64
CA LEU A 34 -3.35 -0.68 5.27
C LEU A 34 -4.64 -1.29 4.72
N ASP A 35 -4.87 -2.59 4.90
CA ASP A 35 -6.08 -3.29 4.45
C ASP A 35 -7.35 -2.71 5.09
N ARG A 36 -7.29 -2.45 6.40
CA ARG A 36 -8.38 -1.78 7.14
C ARG A 36 -8.62 -0.35 6.67
N ALA A 37 -7.56 0.43 6.47
CA ALA A 37 -7.66 1.79 5.96
C ALA A 37 -8.26 1.80 4.54
N LEU A 38 -7.85 0.86 3.68
CA LEU A 38 -8.39 0.71 2.34
C LEU A 38 -9.88 0.34 2.37
N SER A 39 -10.27 -0.55 3.28
CA SER A 39 -11.67 -0.93 3.48
C SER A 39 -12.53 0.26 3.94
N ALA A 40 -12.04 1.04 4.90
CA ALA A 40 -12.72 2.25 5.37
C ALA A 40 -12.81 3.35 4.27
N LEU A 41 -11.77 3.47 3.43
CA LEU A 41 -11.84 4.32 2.24
C LEU A 41 -12.89 3.80 1.25
N ALA A 42 -13.04 2.49 1.07
CA ALA A 42 -14.02 1.91 0.16
C ALA A 42 -15.47 2.16 0.61
N GLU A 43 -15.71 2.19 1.93
CA GLU A 43 -17.03 2.49 2.49
C GLU A 43 -17.43 3.96 2.30
N THR A 44 -16.50 4.89 2.52
CA THR A 44 -16.76 6.34 2.51
C THR A 44 -16.55 6.98 1.13
N HIS A 45 -15.57 6.49 0.39
CA HIS A 45 -15.05 7.04 -0.86
C HIS A 45 -14.78 5.93 -1.89
N PRO A 46 -15.84 5.23 -2.35
CA PRO A 46 -15.72 4.01 -3.16
C PRO A 46 -14.98 4.23 -4.49
N ARG A 47 -15.15 5.40 -5.13
CA ARG A 47 -14.45 5.71 -6.38
C ARG A 47 -12.95 5.85 -6.16
N GLN A 48 -12.54 6.49 -5.07
CA GLN A 48 -11.14 6.70 -4.71
C GLN A 48 -10.48 5.39 -4.31
N ALA A 49 -11.18 4.53 -3.55
CA ALA A 49 -10.72 3.18 -3.26
C ALA A 49 -10.51 2.36 -4.54
N ARG A 50 -11.46 2.40 -5.49
CA ARG A 50 -11.35 1.69 -6.77
C ARG A 50 -10.14 2.15 -7.58
N VAL A 51 -9.87 3.47 -7.59
CA VAL A 51 -8.67 4.03 -8.24
C VAL A 51 -7.40 3.50 -7.57
N VAL A 52 -7.37 3.37 -6.24
CA VAL A 52 -6.23 2.77 -5.54
C VAL A 52 -6.05 1.31 -5.92
N GLU A 53 -7.12 0.52 -5.90
CA GLU A 53 -7.08 -0.89 -6.25
C GLU A 53 -6.52 -1.13 -7.65
N MET A 54 -7.04 -0.41 -8.64
CA MET A 54 -6.63 -0.60 -10.03
C MET A 54 -5.18 -0.17 -10.28
N ARG A 55 -4.73 0.91 -9.63
CA ARG A 55 -3.36 1.41 -9.80
C ARG A 55 -2.31 0.63 -9.03
N TYR A 56 -2.65 0.08 -7.87
CA TYR A 56 -1.70 -0.68 -7.04
C TYR A 56 -1.75 -2.19 -7.29
N PHE A 57 -2.93 -2.78 -7.49
CA PHE A 57 -3.07 -4.24 -7.63
C PHE A 57 -3.19 -4.71 -9.07
N ALA A 58 -3.75 -3.89 -9.98
CA ALA A 58 -3.87 -4.24 -11.39
C ALA A 58 -2.77 -3.61 -12.27
N ASP A 59 -1.85 -2.84 -11.69
CA ASP A 59 -0.74 -2.13 -12.35
C ASP A 59 -1.20 -1.23 -13.53
N LEU A 60 -2.43 -0.71 -13.45
CA LEU A 60 -3.02 0.13 -14.50
C LEU A 60 -2.55 1.58 -14.41
N ASP A 61 -2.33 2.20 -15.56
CA ASP A 61 -1.99 3.61 -15.65
C ASP A 61 -3.22 4.54 -15.45
N VAL A 62 -3.01 5.85 -15.52
CA VAL A 62 -4.10 6.82 -15.26
C VAL A 62 -5.16 6.78 -16.37
N ASP A 63 -4.73 6.61 -17.62
CA ASP A 63 -5.59 6.66 -18.79
C ASP A 63 -6.39 5.37 -18.94
N GLU A 64 -5.79 4.22 -18.60
CA GLU A 64 -6.47 2.93 -18.50
C GLU A 64 -7.54 2.95 -17.41
N VAL A 65 -7.20 3.46 -16.22
CA VAL A 65 -8.17 3.62 -15.12
C VAL A 65 -9.29 4.59 -15.49
N ALA A 66 -8.97 5.68 -16.18
CA ALA A 66 -9.95 6.64 -16.66
C ALA A 66 -10.92 5.99 -17.65
N HIS A 67 -10.41 5.14 -18.54
CA HIS A 67 -11.22 4.35 -19.47
C HIS A 67 -12.12 3.34 -18.73
N CYS A 68 -11.57 2.56 -17.80
CA CYS A 68 -12.33 1.57 -17.02
C CYS A 68 -13.46 2.19 -16.20
N LEU A 69 -13.26 3.40 -15.65
CA LEU A 69 -14.27 4.11 -14.86
C LEU A 69 -15.13 5.09 -15.69
N ASN A 70 -14.89 5.20 -16.99
CA ASN A 70 -15.56 6.13 -17.88
C ASN A 70 -15.55 7.59 -17.37
N VAL A 71 -14.38 8.04 -16.90
CA VAL A 71 -14.14 9.42 -16.42
C VAL A 71 -12.89 10.00 -17.07
N SER A 72 -12.64 11.29 -16.88
CA SER A 72 -11.45 11.93 -17.45
C SER A 72 -10.18 11.59 -16.64
N ALA A 73 -9.02 11.51 -17.30
CA ALA A 73 -7.73 11.35 -16.64
C ALA A 73 -7.44 12.42 -15.55
N PRO A 74 -7.79 13.71 -15.74
CA PRO A 74 -7.73 14.70 -14.66
C PRO A 74 -8.59 14.37 -13.44
N THR A 75 -9.72 13.67 -13.61
CA THR A 75 -10.56 13.19 -12.50
C THR A 75 -9.83 12.09 -11.74
N ILE A 76 -9.26 11.11 -12.44
CA ILE A 76 -8.48 10.02 -11.82
C ILE A 76 -7.28 10.57 -11.05
N LYS A 77 -6.57 11.56 -11.59
CA LYS A 77 -5.43 12.20 -10.89
C LYS A 77 -5.88 12.83 -9.56
N ARG A 78 -7.03 13.50 -9.54
CA ARG A 78 -7.60 14.11 -8.31
C ARG A 78 -8.05 13.05 -7.32
N ASP A 79 -8.76 12.03 -7.78
CA ASP A 79 -9.23 10.93 -6.95
C ASP A 79 -8.04 10.17 -6.32
N TRP A 80 -6.97 9.96 -7.09
CA TRP A 80 -5.73 9.35 -6.60
C TRP A 80 -5.02 10.21 -5.54
N GLN A 81 -4.90 11.52 -5.78
CA GLN A 81 -4.30 12.44 -4.81
C GLN A 81 -5.10 12.46 -3.51
N PHE A 82 -6.42 12.52 -3.59
CA PHE A 82 -7.30 12.45 -2.43
C PHE A 82 -7.13 11.12 -1.69
N ALA A 83 -7.18 9.99 -2.40
CA ALA A 83 -7.07 8.67 -1.79
C ALA A 83 -5.76 8.52 -1.00
N ARG A 84 -4.63 8.98 -1.56
CA ARG A 84 -3.33 8.95 -0.88
C ARG A 84 -3.30 9.84 0.36
N ALA A 85 -3.86 11.05 0.27
CA ALA A 85 -3.92 11.96 1.42
C ALA A 85 -4.78 11.38 2.55
N TRP A 86 -5.94 10.83 2.19
CA TRP A 86 -6.88 10.20 3.12
C TRP A 86 -6.25 8.98 3.79
N LEU A 87 -5.67 8.06 3.02
CA LEU A 87 -5.02 6.85 3.57
C LEU A 87 -3.85 7.20 4.50
N ASN A 88 -3.04 8.21 4.16
CA ASN A 88 -1.97 8.66 5.05
C ASN A 88 -2.52 9.23 6.36
N ALA A 89 -3.60 10.02 6.32
CA ALA A 89 -4.22 10.55 7.52
C ALA A 89 -4.80 9.44 8.41
N GLU A 90 -5.50 8.48 7.81
CA GLU A 90 -6.10 7.33 8.49
C GLU A 90 -5.03 6.44 9.14
N LEU A 91 -3.95 6.14 8.42
CA LEU A 91 -2.83 5.36 8.95
C LEU A 91 -2.07 6.09 10.06
N GLN A 92 -1.93 7.42 9.96
CA GLN A 92 -1.30 8.21 11.02
C GLN A 92 -2.16 8.21 12.29
N ASP A 93 -3.47 8.41 12.16
CA ASP A 93 -4.41 8.39 13.30
C ASP A 93 -4.34 7.04 14.03
N ARG A 94 -4.38 5.94 13.27
CA ARG A 94 -4.27 4.57 13.81
C ARG A 94 -2.94 4.27 14.50
N ARG A 95 -1.84 4.81 13.99
CA ARG A 95 -0.51 4.67 14.60
C ARG A 95 -0.35 5.48 15.89
N THR A 96 -1.21 6.47 16.12
CA THR A 96 -1.19 7.32 17.33
C THR A 96 -2.13 6.84 18.43
N LEU A 97 -2.95 5.82 18.19
CA LEU A 97 -3.81 5.22 19.21
C LEU A 97 -2.97 4.32 20.15
N PRO A 98 -3.09 4.49 21.49
CA PRO A 98 -2.28 3.79 22.50
C PRO A 98 -2.65 2.32 22.71
#